data_AF-A0A7C2BEX6-F1
#
_entry.id   AF-A0A7C2BEX6-F1
#
_cell.length_a   1.000
_cell.length_b   1.000
_cell.length_c   1.000
_cell.angle_alpha   90.00
_cell.angle_beta   90.00
_cell.angle_gamma   90.00
#
_symmetry.space_group_name_H-M   'P 1'
#
loop_
_entity.id
_entity.type
_entity.pdbx_description
1 polymer ?
#
loop_
_entity_poly.entity_id
_entity_poly.type
_entity_poly.pdbx_seq_one_letter_code
_entity_poly.pdbx_strand_id
1 'polypeptide(L)'
;MAILEGDASFAGLWVNKDDLTRERVLGAIAAVDPELISIEAVEQYLWDTTQQEHRVLAARQAYEQVKQSIKTVTPDQGIDWPYQVPTLPKWHEFSEGIVVPAVPRGFKLGPNGQSRNPQFKRFTSRTQRPVIRFDLCIKCTLCWYDCPDECFDPTEDGYYDVNYEYCVGCGRCAQICPVKECIVMVDELRFEDNSSPYEFWKRDPEGYIRWAEEKKGTERITYPFVTGTGVHVLEGERVPEGKKIMLKKKEALTS
;
A
#
# COMPACT_ATOMS: atom_id res chain seq x y z
N MET A 1 10.09 16.98 15.97
CA MET A 1 9.31 16.34 14.88
C MET A 1 8.81 17.42 13.96
N ALA A 2 8.91 17.18 12.66
CA ALA A 2 8.25 18.00 11.65
C ALA A 2 7.42 17.07 10.76
N ILE A 3 6.33 17.58 10.22
CA ILE A 3 5.47 16.83 9.31
C ILE A 3 5.62 17.47 7.94
N LEU A 4 6.06 16.66 6.98
CA LEU A 4 6.04 16.99 5.57
C LEU A 4 4.85 16.25 4.96
N GLU A 5 3.84 16.99 4.55
CA GLU A 5 2.75 16.42 3.76
C GLU A 5 3.29 16.07 2.38
N GLY A 6 2.80 14.98 1.79
CA GLY A 6 3.26 14.45 0.51
C GLY A 6 2.14 13.73 -0.22
N ASP A 7 2.26 13.65 -1.55
CA ASP A 7 1.40 12.77 -2.34
C ASP A 7 1.92 11.33 -2.27
N ALA A 8 1.15 10.36 -2.76
CA ALA A 8 1.60 8.97 -2.80
C ALA A 8 2.69 8.78 -3.88
N SER A 9 3.96 8.82 -3.47
CA SER A 9 5.14 8.56 -4.32
C SER A 9 5.18 7.12 -4.85
N PHE A 10 4.72 6.16 -4.04
CA PHE A 10 4.81 4.71 -4.29
C PHE A 10 3.45 4.02 -4.13
N ALA A 11 2.54 4.19 -5.09
CA ALA A 11 1.30 3.39 -5.14
C ALA A 11 1.52 2.02 -5.81
N GLY A 12 2.58 1.31 -5.41
CA GLY A 12 2.92 -0.05 -5.86
C GLY A 12 3.88 -0.11 -7.07
N LEU A 13 4.37 -1.32 -7.36
CA LEU A 13 5.36 -1.66 -8.40
C LEU A 13 5.04 -1.13 -9.82
N TRP A 14 3.79 -0.69 -10.04
CA TRP A 14 3.26 -0.30 -11.35
C TRP A 14 2.78 1.16 -11.43
N VAL A 15 2.96 1.93 -10.35
CA VAL A 15 2.58 3.35 -10.29
C VAL A 15 3.82 4.16 -9.90
N ASN A 16 4.72 4.37 -10.87
CA ASN A 16 5.88 5.24 -10.69
C ASN A 16 5.47 6.68 -10.98
N LYS A 17 5.46 7.49 -9.92
CA LYS A 17 4.93 8.83 -9.92
C LYS A 17 5.97 9.77 -9.32
N ASP A 18 6.44 10.71 -10.13
CA ASP A 18 7.47 11.66 -9.69
C ASP A 18 6.82 12.80 -8.89
N ASP A 19 6.51 12.54 -7.63
CA ASP A 19 5.85 13.48 -6.72
C ASP A 19 6.80 14.48 -6.06
N LEU A 20 8.05 14.56 -6.58
CA LEU A 20 9.10 15.41 -6.06
C LEU A 20 9.45 15.10 -4.60
N THR A 21 9.20 13.87 -4.12
CA THR A 21 9.52 13.44 -2.74
C THR A 21 10.97 13.77 -2.39
N ARG A 22 11.92 13.52 -3.30
CA ARG A 22 13.34 13.81 -3.06
C ARG A 22 13.57 15.30 -2.81
N GLU A 23 13.06 16.16 -3.69
CA GLU A 23 13.19 17.61 -3.62
C GLU A 23 12.55 18.14 -2.33
N ARG A 24 11.35 17.68 -2.00
CA ARG A 24 10.61 18.09 -0.80
C ARG A 24 11.32 17.64 0.48
N VAL A 25 11.84 16.42 0.51
CA VAL A 25 12.60 15.90 1.66
C VAL A 25 13.90 16.68 1.86
N LEU A 26 14.63 17.03 0.80
CA LEU A 26 15.83 17.86 0.91
C LEU A 26 15.50 19.25 1.48
N GLY A 27 14.42 19.88 1.02
CA GLY A 27 13.92 21.13 1.59
C GLY A 27 13.52 21.00 3.06
N ALA A 28 12.87 19.90 3.43
CA ALA A 28 12.49 19.60 4.81
C ALA A 28 13.70 19.42 5.73
N ILE A 29 14.74 18.72 5.29
CA ILE A 29 15.98 18.54 6.06
C ILE A 29 16.64 19.90 6.30
N ALA A 30 16.75 20.73 5.25
CA ALA A 30 17.31 22.08 5.38
C ALA A 30 16.51 22.97 6.36
N ALA A 31 15.21 22.74 6.49
CA ALA A 31 14.36 23.47 7.44
C ALA A 31 14.56 23.00 8.89
N VAL A 32 14.80 21.70 9.10
CA VAL A 32 15.00 21.10 10.43
C VAL A 32 16.41 21.36 10.95
N ASP A 33 17.41 21.19 10.09
CA ASP A 33 18.83 21.35 10.44
C ASP A 33 19.58 22.11 9.32
N PRO A 34 19.58 23.46 9.38
CA PRO A 34 20.31 24.29 8.43
C PRO A 34 21.84 24.14 8.52
N GLU A 35 22.39 23.61 9.62
CA GLU A 35 23.84 23.38 9.76
C GLU A 35 24.29 22.17 8.95
N LEU A 36 23.40 21.18 8.77
CA LEU A 36 23.65 20.01 7.93
C LEU A 36 23.62 20.38 6.43
N ILE A 37 22.57 21.11 5.99
CA ILE A 37 22.43 21.55 4.60
C ILE A 37 21.59 22.82 4.53
N SER A 38 22.10 23.86 3.85
CA SER A 38 21.32 25.08 3.62
C SER A 38 20.35 24.91 2.45
N ILE A 39 19.24 25.64 2.48
CA ILE A 39 18.26 25.61 1.39
C ILE A 39 18.86 26.17 0.09
N GLU A 40 19.76 27.15 0.17
CA GLU A 40 20.48 27.68 -0.99
C GLU A 40 21.35 26.61 -1.66
N ALA A 41 22.01 25.76 -0.86
CA ALA A 41 22.80 24.65 -1.38
C ALA A 41 21.92 23.57 -2.03
N VAL A 42 20.74 23.29 -1.46
CA VAL A 42 19.75 22.38 -2.05
C VAL A 42 19.27 22.92 -3.40
N GLU A 43 18.88 24.19 -3.46
CA GLU A 43 18.39 24.81 -4.70
C GLU A 43 19.44 24.80 -5.81
N GLN A 44 20.68 25.15 -5.47
CA GLN A 44 21.79 25.12 -6.41
C GLN A 44 22.04 23.69 -6.92
N TYR A 45 22.10 22.70 -6.03
CA TYR A 45 22.27 21.29 -6.40
C TYR A 45 21.15 20.80 -7.34
N LEU A 46 19.89 21.13 -7.02
CA LEU A 46 18.74 20.74 -7.83
C LEU A 46 18.75 21.42 -9.20
N TRP A 47 19.13 22.70 -9.28
CA TRP A 47 19.28 23.41 -10.54
C TRP A 47 20.39 22.80 -11.39
N ASP A 48 21.58 22.59 -10.82
CA ASP A 48 22.74 22.05 -11.52
C ASP A 48 22.50 20.62 -12.03
N THR A 49 21.74 19.81 -11.28
CA THR A 49 21.48 18.42 -11.63
C THR A 49 20.30 18.26 -12.59
N THR A 50 19.23 19.05 -12.43
CA THR A 50 17.96 18.81 -13.14
C THR A 50 17.62 19.86 -14.19
N GLN A 51 18.12 21.09 -14.06
CA GLN A 51 17.77 22.26 -14.88
C GLN A 51 16.26 22.51 -14.97
N GLN A 52 15.50 22.09 -13.94
CA GLN A 52 14.04 22.20 -13.90
C GLN A 52 13.62 23.09 -12.73
N GLU A 53 13.06 24.27 -13.04
CA GLU A 53 12.68 25.27 -12.03
C GLU A 53 11.62 24.75 -11.04
N HIS A 54 10.62 23.98 -11.51
CA HIS A 54 9.56 23.46 -10.65
C HIS A 54 10.08 22.54 -9.52
N ARG A 55 11.21 21.83 -9.73
CA ARG A 55 11.85 20.97 -8.73
C ARG A 55 12.49 21.79 -7.61
N VAL A 56 13.16 22.88 -7.99
CA VAL A 56 13.77 23.84 -7.06
C VAL A 56 12.67 24.50 -6.22
N LEU A 57 11.60 24.95 -6.88
CA LEU A 57 10.43 25.54 -6.20
C LEU A 57 9.78 24.56 -5.21
N ALA A 58 9.66 23.28 -5.56
CA ALA A 58 9.10 22.27 -4.66
C ALA A 58 9.94 22.10 -3.37
N ALA A 59 11.26 22.14 -3.48
CA ALA A 59 12.15 22.10 -2.30
C ALA A 59 11.95 23.33 -1.40
N ARG A 60 11.88 24.54 -1.99
CA ARG A 60 11.64 25.78 -1.24
C ARG A 60 10.26 25.80 -0.57
N GLN A 61 9.22 25.35 -1.26
CA GLN A 61 7.88 25.23 -0.70
C GLN A 61 7.84 24.27 0.50
N ALA A 62 8.48 23.11 0.37
CA ALA A 62 8.58 22.14 1.47
C ALA A 62 9.36 22.70 2.67
N TYR A 63 10.44 23.44 2.42
CA TYR A 63 11.22 24.11 3.45
C TYR A 63 10.35 25.09 4.28
N GLU A 64 9.59 25.96 3.61
CA GLU A 64 8.72 26.93 4.28
C GLU A 64 7.57 26.24 5.04
N GLN A 65 6.97 25.20 4.46
CA GLN A 65 5.92 24.41 5.11
C GLN A 65 6.44 23.75 6.40
N VAL A 66 7.62 23.12 6.33
CA VAL A 66 8.22 22.42 7.46
C VAL A 66 8.61 23.37 8.57
N LYS A 67 9.16 24.54 8.26
CA LYS A 67 9.45 25.58 9.26
C LYS A 67 8.24 25.95 10.11
N GLN A 68 7.04 25.91 9.53
CA GLN A 68 5.80 26.22 10.23
C GLN A 68 5.26 25.02 11.04
N SER A 69 5.69 23.79 10.74
CA SER A 69 5.19 22.55 11.37
C SER A 69 6.16 21.92 12.39
N ILE A 70 7.38 22.46 12.56
CA ILE A 70 8.35 21.95 13.53
C ILE A 70 7.82 22.12 14.95
N LYS A 71 7.82 21.02 15.70
CA LYS A 71 7.57 21.00 17.15
C LYS A 71 8.54 20.10 17.89
N THR A 72 8.85 20.46 19.13
CA THR A 72 9.60 19.60 20.05
C THR A 72 8.71 18.45 20.53
N VAL A 73 9.24 17.23 20.50
CA VAL A 73 8.55 16.02 20.99
C VAL A 73 9.09 15.69 22.37
N THR A 74 8.22 15.35 23.30
CA THR A 74 8.58 14.94 24.66
C THR A 74 8.63 13.41 24.77
N PRO A 75 9.37 12.83 25.74
CA PRO A 75 9.50 11.37 25.88
C PRO A 75 8.18 10.60 26.02
N ASP A 76 7.13 11.25 26.55
CA ASP A 76 5.78 10.72 26.73
C ASP A 76 4.93 10.65 25.44
N GLN A 77 5.39 11.26 24.35
CA GLN A 77 4.70 11.25 23.06
C GLN A 77 5.15 10.10 22.12
N GLY A 78 6.06 9.25 22.56
CA GLY A 78 6.47 8.06 21.83
C GLY A 78 5.37 6.98 21.83
N ILE A 79 5.35 6.15 20.77
CA ILE A 79 4.57 4.91 20.78
C ILE A 79 5.36 3.80 21.47
N ASP A 80 4.66 2.89 22.16
CA ASP A 80 5.26 1.63 22.59
C ASP A 80 5.59 0.79 21.35
N TRP A 81 6.88 0.67 21.04
CA TRP A 81 7.36 -0.04 19.86
C TRP A 81 7.01 -1.54 19.96
N PRO A 82 6.08 -2.07 19.14
CA PRO A 82 5.54 -3.41 19.34
C PRO A 82 6.41 -4.51 18.72
N TYR A 83 7.41 -4.14 17.90
CA TYR A 83 8.22 -5.08 17.14
C TYR A 83 9.50 -5.46 17.87
N GLN A 84 9.83 -6.74 17.92
CA GLN A 84 11.11 -7.18 18.45
C GLN A 84 12.23 -6.81 17.47
N VAL A 85 13.34 -6.30 18.01
CA VAL A 85 14.56 -6.09 17.22
C VAL A 85 15.02 -7.47 16.70
N PRO A 86 15.18 -7.64 15.37
CA PRO A 86 15.57 -8.93 14.81
C PRO A 86 16.96 -9.32 15.31
N THR A 87 17.10 -10.57 15.76
CA THR A 87 18.40 -11.13 16.11
C THR A 87 19.12 -11.50 14.82
N LEU A 88 20.20 -10.78 14.50
CA LEU A 88 21.01 -11.10 13.33
C LEU A 88 21.81 -12.40 13.59
N PRO A 89 21.88 -13.31 12.60
CA PRO A 89 22.64 -14.53 12.75
C PRO A 89 24.14 -14.22 12.92
N LYS A 90 24.80 -15.01 13.76
CA LYS A 90 26.26 -14.98 13.92
C LYS A 90 26.93 -15.60 12.71
N TRP A 91 28.20 -15.25 12.48
CA TRP A 91 28.97 -15.73 11.32
C TRP A 91 29.00 -17.26 11.19
N HIS A 92 28.95 -18.00 12.30
CA HIS A 92 28.97 -19.47 12.34
C HIS A 92 27.58 -20.13 12.23
N GLU A 93 26.51 -19.34 12.17
CA GLU A 93 25.12 -19.81 11.95
C GLU A 93 24.74 -19.78 10.47
N PHE A 94 25.55 -19.14 9.63
CA PHE A 94 25.39 -19.18 8.19
C PHE A 94 25.77 -20.56 7.64
N SER A 95 25.01 -21.03 6.67
CA SER A 95 25.34 -22.23 5.90
C SER A 95 26.67 -22.07 5.17
N GLU A 96 27.39 -23.18 4.98
CA GLU A 96 28.57 -23.18 4.12
C GLU A 96 28.16 -22.95 2.66
N GLY A 97 28.71 -21.90 2.05
CA GLY A 97 28.39 -21.49 0.68
C GLY A 97 27.02 -20.80 0.53
N ILE A 98 26.63 -20.54 -0.71
CA ILE A 98 25.35 -19.90 -1.05
C ILE A 98 24.31 -21.00 -1.25
N VAL A 99 23.76 -21.52 -0.15
CA VAL A 99 22.69 -22.53 -0.17
C VAL A 99 21.37 -21.88 0.21
N VAL A 100 20.44 -21.81 -0.74
CA VAL A 100 19.06 -21.36 -0.49
C VAL A 100 18.16 -22.59 -0.44
N PRO A 101 17.54 -22.92 0.72
CA PRO A 101 16.64 -24.05 0.80
C PRO A 101 15.41 -23.83 -0.09
N ALA A 102 15.00 -24.88 -0.79
CA ALA A 102 13.78 -24.82 -1.60
C ALA A 102 12.54 -24.69 -0.71
N VAL A 103 11.56 -23.91 -1.16
CA VAL A 103 10.25 -23.83 -0.52
C VAL A 103 9.57 -25.20 -0.64
N PRO A 104 9.10 -25.82 0.47
CA PRO A 104 8.36 -27.08 0.41
C PRO A 104 7.14 -26.95 -0.50
N ARG A 105 6.95 -27.93 -1.39
CA ARG A 105 5.77 -27.96 -2.26
C ARG A 105 4.57 -28.50 -1.50
N GLY A 106 3.48 -27.75 -1.54
CA GLY A 106 2.21 -28.06 -0.91
C GLY A 106 1.10 -27.19 -1.47
N PHE A 107 -0.08 -27.78 -1.58
CA PHE A 107 -1.30 -27.08 -1.96
C PHE A 107 -2.44 -27.60 -1.09
N LYS A 108 -3.16 -26.69 -0.46
CA LYS A 108 -4.40 -26.95 0.27
C LYS A 108 -5.42 -25.87 -0.10
N LEU A 109 -6.69 -26.22 -0.09
CA LEU A 109 -7.75 -25.22 -0.19
C LEU A 109 -7.89 -24.49 1.15
N GLY A 110 -8.14 -23.19 1.11
CA GLY A 110 -8.30 -22.32 2.27
C GLY A 110 -7.08 -21.43 2.56
N PRO A 111 -7.19 -20.54 3.56
CA PRO A 111 -6.15 -19.59 3.93
C PRO A 111 -4.80 -20.25 4.20
N ASN A 112 -3.71 -19.62 3.74
CA ASN A 112 -2.35 -20.16 3.83
C ASN A 112 -2.17 -21.51 3.10
N GLY A 113 -3.00 -21.77 2.09
CA GLY A 113 -3.02 -23.02 1.34
C GLY A 113 -1.92 -23.18 0.29
N GLN A 114 -1.34 -22.06 -0.20
CA GLN A 114 -0.27 -22.09 -1.19
C GLN A 114 1.14 -22.08 -0.60
N SER A 115 2.08 -22.69 -1.32
CA SER A 115 3.50 -22.70 -0.98
C SER A 115 4.11 -21.31 -1.19
N ARG A 116 4.60 -20.69 -0.12
CA ARG A 116 5.28 -19.39 -0.17
C ARG A 116 6.55 -19.43 0.67
N ASN A 117 7.49 -18.54 0.38
CA ASN A 117 8.72 -18.45 1.15
C ASN A 117 8.43 -17.82 2.54
N PRO A 118 8.56 -18.56 3.66
CA PRO A 118 8.30 -18.01 4.99
C PRO A 118 9.28 -16.89 5.39
N GLN A 119 10.46 -16.85 4.76
CA GLN A 119 11.50 -15.85 5.02
C GLN A 119 11.29 -14.56 4.21
N PHE A 120 10.44 -14.59 3.18
CA PHE A 120 10.23 -13.45 2.28
C PHE A 120 8.78 -12.97 2.30
N LYS A 121 8.35 -12.49 3.46
CA LYS A 121 7.09 -11.77 3.63
C LYS A 121 7.23 -10.37 3.06
N ARG A 122 6.21 -9.87 2.36
CA ARG A 122 6.28 -8.62 1.59
C ARG A 122 5.29 -7.54 2.03
N PHE A 123 4.51 -7.81 3.08
CA PHE A 123 3.44 -6.92 3.52
C PHE A 123 3.87 -5.51 3.90
N THR A 124 5.12 -5.33 4.34
CA THR A 124 5.67 -4.03 4.74
C THR A 124 5.87 -3.07 3.58
N SER A 125 5.77 -3.53 2.32
CA SER A 125 5.89 -2.67 1.15
C SER A 125 4.57 -2.02 0.71
N ARG A 126 3.46 -2.30 1.41
CA ARG A 126 2.13 -1.80 1.03
C ARG A 126 1.93 -0.35 1.45
N THR A 127 1.43 0.45 0.51
CA THR A 127 0.74 1.71 0.80
C THR A 127 -0.78 1.53 0.86
N GLN A 128 -1.30 0.52 0.16
CA GLN A 128 -2.72 0.16 0.14
C GLN A 128 -2.87 -1.36 0.12
N ARG A 129 -4.03 -1.87 0.56
CA ARG A 129 -4.40 -3.29 0.46
C ARG A 129 -5.81 -3.48 -0.13
N PRO A 130 -6.08 -4.61 -0.80
CA PRO A 130 -7.40 -4.90 -1.35
C PRO A 130 -8.38 -5.35 -0.27
N VAL A 131 -9.49 -4.66 -0.08
CA VAL A 131 -10.65 -5.12 0.71
C VAL A 131 -11.64 -5.83 -0.21
N ILE A 132 -11.95 -7.10 0.12
CA ILE A 132 -12.75 -7.98 -0.74
C ILE A 132 -14.16 -8.15 -0.15
N ARG A 133 -15.21 -7.88 -0.93
CA ARG A 133 -16.60 -8.18 -0.59
C ARG A 133 -17.00 -9.55 -1.14
N PHE A 134 -16.94 -10.59 -0.30
CA PHE A 134 -17.24 -11.97 -0.71
C PHE A 134 -18.70 -12.19 -1.16
N ASP A 135 -19.65 -11.41 -0.65
CA ASP A 135 -21.06 -11.45 -1.07
C ASP A 135 -21.26 -10.95 -2.52
N LEU A 136 -20.41 -10.02 -2.97
CA LEU A 136 -20.44 -9.50 -4.34
C LEU A 136 -19.68 -10.40 -5.33
N CYS A 137 -18.74 -11.21 -4.83
CA CYS A 137 -17.89 -12.05 -5.66
C CYS A 137 -18.70 -13.03 -6.52
N ILE A 138 -18.33 -13.13 -7.80
CA ILE A 138 -18.91 -14.07 -8.78
C ILE A 138 -18.04 -15.31 -9.02
N LYS A 139 -16.97 -15.48 -8.25
CA LYS A 139 -16.05 -16.64 -8.33
C LYS A 139 -15.44 -16.85 -9.71
N CYS A 140 -15.09 -15.75 -10.39
CA CYS A 140 -14.56 -15.78 -11.76
C CYS A 140 -13.05 -16.08 -11.88
N THR A 141 -12.34 -16.24 -10.76
CA THR A 141 -10.90 -16.61 -10.72
C THR A 141 -9.92 -15.54 -11.22
N LEU A 142 -10.40 -14.42 -11.78
CA LEU A 142 -9.53 -13.39 -12.39
C LEU A 142 -8.55 -12.76 -11.38
N CYS A 143 -8.98 -12.48 -10.15
CA CYS A 143 -8.11 -11.92 -9.12
C CYS A 143 -6.96 -12.87 -8.71
N TRP A 144 -7.22 -14.18 -8.74
CA TRP A 144 -6.22 -15.20 -8.46
C TRP A 144 -5.22 -15.32 -9.62
N TYR A 145 -5.72 -15.35 -10.85
CA TYR A 145 -4.90 -15.50 -12.06
C TYR A 145 -4.00 -14.28 -12.34
N ASP A 146 -4.51 -13.06 -12.15
CA ASP A 146 -3.76 -11.83 -12.45
C ASP A 146 -2.86 -11.35 -11.30
N CYS A 147 -2.86 -12.05 -10.15
CA CYS A 147 -2.03 -11.67 -9.01
C CYS A 147 -0.56 -12.06 -9.28
N PRO A 148 0.36 -11.10 -9.47
CA PRO A 148 1.75 -11.40 -9.81
C PRO A 148 2.53 -12.07 -8.67
N ASP A 149 2.05 -11.91 -7.44
CA ASP A 149 2.66 -12.45 -6.22
C ASP A 149 1.95 -13.70 -5.69
N GLU A 150 0.92 -14.19 -6.41
CA GLU A 150 0.14 -15.38 -6.07
C GLU A 150 -0.40 -15.36 -4.63
N CYS A 151 -0.87 -14.20 -4.17
CA CYS A 151 -1.28 -13.98 -2.78
C CYS A 151 -2.69 -14.50 -2.47
N PHE A 152 -3.44 -14.97 -3.46
CA PHE A 152 -4.81 -15.45 -3.26
C PHE A 152 -4.85 -16.96 -3.03
N ASP A 153 -5.35 -17.43 -1.90
CA ASP A 153 -5.56 -18.85 -1.62
C ASP A 153 -6.98 -19.29 -2.04
N PRO A 154 -7.14 -20.24 -2.98
CA PRO A 154 -8.47 -20.77 -3.34
C PRO A 154 -9.11 -21.50 -2.16
N THR A 155 -10.39 -21.24 -1.88
CA THR A 155 -11.13 -21.81 -0.75
C THR A 155 -12.05 -22.95 -1.19
N GLU A 156 -12.51 -23.79 -0.25
CA GLU A 156 -13.38 -24.95 -0.54
C GLU A 156 -14.74 -24.56 -1.15
N ASP A 157 -15.25 -23.39 -0.79
CA ASP A 157 -16.50 -22.83 -1.31
C ASP A 157 -16.30 -21.98 -2.58
N GLY A 158 -15.11 -22.01 -3.18
CA GLY A 158 -14.80 -21.38 -4.47
C GLY A 158 -14.55 -19.88 -4.43
N TYR A 159 -14.28 -19.33 -3.23
CA TYR A 159 -13.76 -17.97 -3.07
C TYR A 159 -12.24 -17.97 -3.10
N TYR A 160 -11.66 -16.77 -2.97
CA TYR A 160 -10.23 -16.54 -3.01
C TYR A 160 -9.85 -15.64 -1.84
N ASP A 161 -9.22 -16.22 -0.83
CA ASP A 161 -8.74 -15.48 0.34
C ASP A 161 -7.42 -14.80 0.02
N VAL A 162 -7.22 -13.55 0.42
CA VAL A 162 -5.94 -12.86 0.20
C VAL A 162 -5.05 -13.04 1.43
N ASN A 163 -3.85 -13.57 1.20
CA ASN A 163 -2.82 -13.64 2.21
C ASN A 163 -2.10 -12.30 2.33
N TYR A 164 -2.50 -11.51 3.33
CA TYR A 164 -1.90 -10.20 3.58
C TYR A 164 -0.46 -10.26 4.10
N GLU A 165 0.14 -11.41 4.44
CA GLU A 165 1.58 -11.42 4.74
C GLU A 165 2.44 -11.30 3.47
N TYR A 166 1.88 -11.65 2.31
CA TYR A 166 2.57 -11.69 1.03
C TYR A 166 2.09 -10.63 0.04
N CYS A 167 0.87 -10.11 0.23
CA CYS A 167 0.31 -9.06 -0.61
C CYS A 167 1.18 -7.80 -0.60
N VAL A 168 1.59 -7.34 -1.79
CA VAL A 168 2.38 -6.11 -1.96
C VAL A 168 1.52 -4.87 -2.27
N GLY A 169 0.19 -5.03 -2.34
CA GLY A 169 -0.71 -3.89 -2.53
C GLY A 169 -0.74 -3.33 -3.96
N CYS A 170 -0.41 -4.13 -4.97
CA CYS A 170 -0.23 -3.65 -6.35
C CYS A 170 -1.52 -3.26 -7.11
N GLY A 171 -2.71 -3.53 -6.57
CA GLY A 171 -3.98 -3.11 -7.19
C GLY A 171 -4.51 -3.95 -8.37
N ARG A 172 -3.70 -4.84 -8.97
CA ARG A 172 -4.09 -5.72 -10.10
C ARG A 172 -5.43 -6.42 -9.91
N CYS A 173 -5.62 -7.02 -8.74
CA CYS A 173 -6.87 -7.73 -8.39
C CYS A 173 -8.11 -6.84 -8.38
N ALA A 174 -7.99 -5.57 -7.99
CA ALA A 174 -9.09 -4.60 -8.03
C ALA A 174 -9.39 -4.17 -9.47
N GLN A 175 -8.34 -3.90 -10.26
CA GLN A 175 -8.44 -3.48 -11.65
C GLN A 175 -9.10 -4.54 -12.55
N ILE A 176 -8.75 -5.81 -12.36
CA ILE A 176 -9.26 -6.92 -13.18
C ILE A 176 -10.63 -7.42 -12.75
N CYS A 177 -11.11 -7.03 -11.56
CA CYS A 177 -12.39 -7.51 -11.04
C CYS A 177 -13.56 -6.96 -11.88
N PRO A 178 -14.42 -7.81 -12.47
CA PRO A 178 -15.51 -7.33 -13.32
C PRO A 178 -16.72 -6.81 -12.52
N VAL A 179 -16.72 -6.97 -11.20
CA VAL A 179 -17.80 -6.56 -10.30
C VAL A 179 -17.40 -5.29 -9.57
N LYS A 180 -18.16 -4.22 -9.78
CA LYS A 180 -17.96 -2.93 -9.10
C LYS A 180 -18.01 -3.13 -7.59
N GLU A 181 -17.12 -2.48 -6.86
CA GLU A 181 -17.03 -2.53 -5.38
C GLU A 181 -16.74 -3.91 -4.76
N CYS A 182 -16.48 -4.94 -5.57
CA CYS A 182 -16.12 -6.27 -5.06
C CYS A 182 -14.72 -6.31 -4.47
N ILE A 183 -13.75 -5.65 -5.10
CA ILE A 183 -12.38 -5.51 -4.59
C ILE A 183 -12.01 -4.04 -4.69
N VAL A 184 -11.68 -3.42 -3.56
CA VAL A 184 -11.36 -2.00 -3.48
C VAL A 184 -10.03 -1.83 -2.77
N MET A 185 -9.12 -1.05 -3.34
CA MET A 185 -7.86 -0.72 -2.69
C MET A 185 -8.10 0.33 -1.61
N VAL A 186 -7.61 0.07 -0.40
CA VAL A 186 -7.79 0.91 0.78
C VAL A 186 -6.43 1.17 1.42
N ASP A 187 -6.23 2.39 1.92
CA ASP A 187 -5.00 2.80 2.59
C ASP A 187 -4.58 1.83 3.72
N GLU A 188 -3.31 1.43 3.72
CA GLU A 188 -2.74 0.45 4.64
C GLU A 188 -2.82 0.90 6.11
N LEU A 189 -2.74 2.21 6.38
CA LEU A 189 -2.75 2.75 7.74
C LEU A 189 -4.11 2.61 8.44
N ARG A 190 -5.15 2.22 7.71
CA ARG A 190 -6.48 1.95 8.27
C ARG A 190 -6.59 0.56 8.91
N PHE A 191 -5.55 -0.26 8.90
CA PHE A 191 -5.63 -1.66 9.34
C PHE A 191 -4.65 -1.96 10.47
N GLU A 192 -5.09 -2.86 11.36
CA GLU A 192 -4.40 -3.19 12.59
C GLU A 192 -3.59 -4.49 12.48
N ASP A 193 -3.99 -5.41 11.59
CA ASP A 193 -3.35 -6.72 11.42
C ASP A 193 -3.33 -7.22 9.96
N ASN A 194 -2.81 -8.44 9.75
CA ASN A 194 -2.79 -9.15 8.46
C ASN A 194 -3.66 -10.43 8.48
N SER A 195 -4.69 -10.46 9.33
CA SER A 195 -5.58 -11.62 9.49
C SER A 195 -6.34 -11.95 8.21
N SER A 196 -6.71 -13.22 8.03
CA SER A 196 -7.47 -13.68 6.86
C SER A 196 -8.85 -13.01 6.79
N PRO A 197 -9.16 -12.27 5.71
CA PRO A 197 -10.48 -11.68 5.53
C PRO A 197 -11.55 -12.75 5.28
N TYR A 198 -11.19 -13.87 4.63
CA TYR A 198 -12.12 -14.97 4.43
C TYR A 198 -12.56 -15.61 5.75
N GLU A 199 -11.64 -15.89 6.68
CA GLU A 199 -12.00 -16.46 7.99
C GLU A 199 -12.92 -15.54 8.78
N PHE A 200 -12.67 -14.22 8.74
CA PHE A 200 -13.57 -13.25 9.37
C PHE A 200 -14.98 -13.32 8.74
N TRP A 201 -15.07 -13.29 7.41
CA TRP A 201 -16.34 -13.41 6.71
C TRP A 201 -17.08 -14.72 7.00
N LYS A 202 -16.37 -15.86 7.08
CA LYS A 202 -16.97 -17.16 7.40
C LYS A 202 -17.55 -17.22 8.81
N ARG A 203 -16.91 -16.52 9.76
CA ARG A 203 -17.37 -16.44 11.15
C ARG A 203 -18.59 -15.53 11.30
N ASP A 204 -18.56 -14.36 10.67
CA ASP A 204 -19.63 -13.35 10.74
C ASP A 204 -19.76 -12.59 9.42
N PRO A 205 -20.60 -13.09 8.48
CA PRO A 205 -20.76 -12.47 7.17
C PRO A 205 -21.27 -11.02 7.23
N GLU A 206 -22.29 -10.76 8.06
CA GLU A 206 -22.90 -9.43 8.18
C GLU A 206 -21.93 -8.44 8.84
N GLY A 207 -21.23 -8.87 9.89
CA GLY A 207 -20.21 -8.06 10.56
C GLY A 207 -19.04 -7.74 9.63
N TYR A 208 -18.60 -8.71 8.83
CA TYR A 208 -17.55 -8.50 7.84
C TYR A 208 -17.97 -7.48 6.77
N ILE A 209 -19.22 -7.54 6.28
CA ILE A 209 -19.73 -6.58 5.29
C ILE A 209 -19.73 -5.15 5.87
N ARG A 210 -20.20 -4.98 7.12
CA ARG A 210 -20.16 -3.68 7.80
C ARG A 210 -18.72 -3.16 7.94
N TRP A 211 -17.80 -4.02 8.40
CA TRP A 211 -16.38 -3.70 8.53
C TRP A 211 -15.76 -3.31 7.19
N ALA A 212 -16.06 -4.05 6.11
CA ALA A 212 -15.52 -3.78 4.79
C ALA A 212 -15.99 -2.41 4.25
N GLU A 213 -17.27 -2.07 4.41
CA GLU A 213 -17.80 -0.77 3.99
C GLU A 213 -17.27 0.40 4.83
N GLU A 214 -17.06 0.17 6.13
CA GLU A 214 -16.41 1.15 7.00
C GLU A 214 -14.97 1.43 6.56
N LYS A 215 -14.15 0.39 6.36
CA LYS A 215 -12.74 0.55 5.98
C LYS A 215 -12.60 1.18 4.59
N LYS A 216 -13.45 0.79 3.62
CA LYS A 216 -13.48 1.42 2.28
C LYS A 216 -13.85 2.90 2.35
N GLY A 217 -14.81 3.27 3.18
CA GLY A 217 -15.39 4.62 3.17
C GLY A 217 -16.08 4.98 1.85
N THR A 218 -16.41 6.25 1.68
CA THR A 218 -17.15 6.80 0.53
C THR A 218 -16.26 7.38 -0.56
N GLU A 219 -14.94 7.41 -0.36
CA GLU A 219 -14.01 8.03 -1.29
C GLU A 219 -13.28 6.96 -2.10
N ARG A 220 -13.17 7.16 -3.41
CA ARG A 220 -12.35 6.35 -4.32
C ARG A 220 -11.27 7.27 -4.88
N ILE A 221 -10.07 7.13 -4.36
CA ILE A 221 -8.94 7.96 -4.74
C ILE A 221 -8.30 7.34 -5.98
N THR A 222 -8.37 8.05 -7.09
CA THR A 222 -7.55 7.76 -8.26
C THR A 222 -6.51 8.87 -8.42
N TYR A 223 -5.31 8.46 -8.77
CA TYR A 223 -4.20 9.38 -8.92
C TYR A 223 -3.95 9.58 -10.42
N PRO A 224 -3.89 10.83 -10.92
CA PRO A 224 -3.53 11.10 -12.32
C PRO A 224 -2.14 10.54 -12.65
N PHE A 225 -1.89 10.20 -13.92
CA PHE A 225 -0.60 9.68 -14.38
C PHE A 225 0.56 10.65 -14.08
N VAL A 226 0.29 11.96 -14.18
CA VAL A 226 1.21 13.05 -13.80
C VAL A 226 0.87 13.53 -12.38
N THR A 227 1.83 13.45 -11.48
CA THR A 227 1.79 13.91 -10.08
C THR A 227 1.72 15.43 -9.93
N GLY A 228 1.35 15.91 -8.74
CA GLY A 228 1.30 17.35 -8.42
C GLY A 228 0.07 18.10 -8.97
N THR A 229 -0.83 17.41 -9.65
CA THR A 229 -2.13 17.95 -10.11
C THR A 229 -3.28 17.66 -9.14
N GLY A 230 -2.97 17.10 -7.97
CA GLY A 230 -3.92 16.67 -6.96
C GLY A 230 -4.44 15.24 -7.18
N VAL A 231 -5.40 14.85 -6.34
CA VAL A 231 -6.06 13.55 -6.41
C VAL A 231 -7.44 13.69 -7.05
N HIS A 232 -7.83 12.71 -7.88
CA HIS A 232 -9.21 12.59 -8.32
C HIS A 232 -9.96 11.74 -7.31
N VAL A 233 -10.81 12.40 -6.53
CA VAL A 233 -11.70 11.70 -5.59
C VAL A 233 -13.02 11.47 -6.30
N LEU A 234 -13.30 10.21 -6.62
CA LEU A 234 -14.62 9.79 -7.07
C LEU A 234 -15.45 9.36 -5.86
N GLU A 235 -16.73 9.69 -5.87
CA GLU A 235 -17.65 9.22 -4.83
C GLU A 235 -17.93 7.72 -5.05
N GLY A 236 -17.52 6.92 -4.06
CA GLY A 236 -17.78 5.49 -4.02
C GLY A 236 -19.22 5.21 -3.62
N GLU A 237 -19.84 4.25 -4.30
CA GLU A 237 -21.20 3.81 -3.97
C GLU A 237 -21.16 2.73 -2.89
N ARG A 238 -21.99 2.87 -1.85
CA ARG A 238 -22.26 1.76 -0.92
C ARG A 238 -23.17 0.75 -1.61
N VAL A 239 -22.63 -0.43 -1.89
CA VAL A 239 -23.39 -1.50 -2.55
C VAL A 239 -24.12 -2.34 -1.49
N PRO A 240 -25.46 -2.44 -1.58
CA PRO A 240 -26.25 -3.30 -0.69
C PRO A 240 -25.76 -4.75 -0.74
N GLU A 241 -25.96 -5.46 0.36
CA GLU A 241 -25.58 -6.88 0.47
C GLU A 241 -26.10 -7.71 -0.71
N GLY A 242 -25.20 -8.46 -1.34
CA GLY A 242 -25.50 -9.36 -2.46
C GLY A 242 -25.88 -8.68 -3.78
N LYS A 243 -25.97 -7.35 -3.87
CA LYS A 243 -26.35 -6.64 -5.09
C LYS A 243 -25.15 -6.47 -6.04
N LYS A 244 -24.98 -7.42 -6.96
CA LYS A 244 -23.85 -7.43 -7.91
C LYS A 244 -24.07 -6.43 -9.05
N ILE A 245 -23.17 -5.46 -9.20
CA ILE A 245 -23.17 -4.48 -10.28
C ILE A 245 -21.93 -4.73 -11.15
N MET A 246 -22.13 -5.07 -12.42
CA MET A 246 -21.01 -5.35 -13.34
C MET A 246 -20.43 -4.04 -13.89
N LEU A 247 -19.10 -3.96 -14.03
CA LEU A 247 -18.45 -2.83 -14.68
C LEU A 247 -18.78 -2.82 -16.18
N LYS A 248 -19.08 -1.62 -16.71
CA LYS A 248 -19.27 -1.46 -18.16
C LYS A 248 -17.91 -1.42 -18.85
N LYS A 249 -17.79 -2.03 -20.03
CA LYS A 249 -16.54 -2.21 -20.80
C LYS A 249 -15.73 -0.92 -21.08
N LYS A 250 -16.32 0.27 -20.93
CA LYS A 250 -15.66 1.58 -21.10
C LYS A 250 -15.01 2.13 -19.82
N GLU A 251 -15.44 1.69 -18.63
CA GLU A 251 -14.96 2.20 -17.32
C GLU A 251 -13.72 1.43 -16.82
N ALA A 252 -13.50 0.21 -17.30
CA ALA A 252 -12.38 -0.66 -16.93
C ALA A 252 -11.00 -0.21 -17.48
N LEU A 253 -10.97 0.80 -18.36
CA LEU A 253 -9.75 1.32 -19.01
C LEU A 253 -9.29 2.66 -18.42
N THR A 254 -10.07 3.26 -17.52
CA THR A 254 -9.84 4.61 -16.97
C THR A 254 -9.81 4.65 -15.43
N SER A 255 -9.79 3.49 -14.78
CA SER A 255 -9.66 3.35 -13.32
C SER A 255 -8.30 2.80 -12.94
#